data_AF-A0A416HL93-F1
#
_entry.id   AF-A0A416HL93-F1
#
_cell.length_a   1.000
_cell.length_b   1.000
_cell.length_c   1.000
_cell.angle_alpha   90.00
_cell.angle_beta   90.00
_cell.angle_gamma   90.00
#
_symmetry.space_group_name_H-M   'P 1'
#
loop_
_entity.id
_entity.type
_entity.pdbx_description
1 polymer ?
#
loop_
_entity_poly.entity_id
_entity_poly.type
_entity_poly.pdbx_seq_one_letter_code
_entity_poly.pdbx_strand_id
1 'polypeptide(L)' 'MTTGPFRNTSKSFYKQEENIMLWKQSETNIWVAGHRGNPAEAPENTMASFRNAMEAGLDMIELDIQMSGDGELVIMHI' A
#
# COMPACT_ATOMS: atom_id res chain seq x y z
N MET A 1 6.04 -42.12 17.11
CA MET A 1 6.87 -40.89 17.03
C MET A 1 5.98 -39.80 16.47
N THR A 2 5.38 -39.03 17.37
CA THR A 2 4.33 -38.03 17.07
C THR A 2 4.97 -36.75 16.54
N THR A 3 4.66 -36.38 15.30
CA THR A 3 4.94 -35.05 14.75
C THR A 3 4.04 -34.03 15.42
N GLY A 4 4.56 -33.31 16.41
CA GLY A 4 3.86 -32.20 17.05
C GLY A 4 3.74 -31.00 16.09
N PRO A 5 2.71 -30.15 16.24
CA PRO A 5 2.57 -28.96 15.41
C PRO A 5 3.69 -27.96 15.73
N PHE A 6 4.39 -27.49 14.68
CA PHE A 6 5.32 -26.38 14.77
C PHE A 6 4.58 -25.16 15.34
N ARG A 7 5.00 -24.70 16.51
CA ARG A 7 4.58 -23.42 17.08
C ARG A 7 5.20 -22.31 16.23
N ASN A 8 4.39 -21.63 15.41
CA ASN A 8 4.83 -20.38 14.80
C ASN A 8 4.75 -19.27 15.86
N THR A 9 5.90 -18.89 16.41
CA THR A 9 6.04 -17.73 17.29
C THR A 9 6.40 -16.51 16.45
N SER A 10 5.39 -15.75 16.03
CA SER A 10 5.56 -14.33 15.70
C SER A 10 4.32 -13.57 16.18
N LYS A 11 4.29 -13.28 17.49
CA LYS A 11 3.40 -12.25 18.01
C LYS A 11 4.09 -10.90 17.90
N SER A 12 3.28 -9.90 17.53
CA SER A 12 3.55 -8.45 17.55
C SER A 12 4.18 -7.94 16.25
N PHE A 13 3.65 -6.94 15.54
CA PHE A 13 2.89 -5.76 15.94
C PHE A 13 1.80 -5.45 14.88
N TYR A 14 0.88 -4.52 15.16
CA TYR A 14 -0.32 -4.15 14.36
C TYR A 14 -1.55 -5.06 14.56
N LYS A 15 -2.14 -5.01 15.76
CA LYS A 15 -3.58 -5.23 15.89
C LYS A 15 -4.22 -3.90 16.25
N GLN A 16 -4.39 -3.03 15.25
CA GLN A 16 -5.48 -2.06 15.27
C GLN A 16 -6.64 -2.73 14.54
N GLU A 17 -7.75 -2.90 15.25
CA GLU A 17 -9.01 -3.29 14.63
C GLU A 17 -9.55 -2.06 13.90
N GLU A 18 -8.98 -1.77 12.73
CA GLU A 18 -9.41 -0.67 11.90
C GLU A 18 -10.64 -1.10 11.10
N ASN A 19 -11.68 -0.26 11.08
CA ASN A 19 -12.74 -0.37 10.09
C ASN A 19 -12.07 -0.48 8.71
N ILE A 20 -12.07 -1.68 8.14
CA ILE A 20 -11.46 -1.93 6.85
C ILE A 20 -12.36 -1.21 5.83
N MET A 21 -12.01 0.04 5.52
CA MET A 21 -12.61 0.75 4.39
C MET A 21 -12.17 -0.02 3.14
N LEU A 22 -13.08 -0.84 2.64
CA LEU A 22 -12.91 -1.49 1.36
C LEU A 22 -12.89 -0.40 0.30
N TRP A 23 -11.74 -0.21 -0.33
CA TRP A 23 -11.55 0.73 -1.41
C TRP A 23 -12.52 0.37 -2.55
N LYS A 24 -13.48 1.25 -2.82
CA LYS A 24 -14.53 0.99 -3.80
C LYS A 24 -14.00 1.28 -5.21
N GLN A 25 -13.96 0.25 -6.05
CA GLN A 25 -13.65 0.38 -7.47
C GLN A 25 -14.74 1.15 -8.22
N SER A 26 -14.36 1.86 -9.29
CA SER A 26 -15.33 2.43 -10.22
C SER A 26 -16.22 1.36 -10.84
N GLU A 27 -17.48 1.72 -11.07
CA GLU A 27 -18.48 0.84 -11.70
C GLU A 27 -18.35 0.82 -13.22
N THR A 28 -17.41 1.60 -13.77
CA THR A 28 -17.14 1.68 -15.21
C THR A 28 -16.03 0.71 -15.61
N ASN A 29 -15.94 0.39 -16.91
CA ASN A 29 -14.87 -0.45 -17.45
C ASN A 29 -13.57 0.33 -17.74
N ILE A 30 -13.43 1.56 -17.24
CA ILE A 30 -12.23 2.39 -17.37
C ILE A 30 -11.68 2.63 -15.98
N TRP A 31 -10.44 2.21 -15.73
CA TRP A 31 -9.77 2.41 -14.46
C TRP A 31 -8.83 3.61 -14.51
N VAL A 32 -8.84 4.42 -13.46
CA VAL A 32 -7.97 5.58 -13.29
C VAL A 32 -6.94 5.31 -12.19
N ALA A 33 -5.68 5.13 -12.59
CA ALA A 33 -4.57 4.94 -11.67
C ALA A 33 -3.87 6.26 -11.37
N GLY A 34 -3.60 6.51 -10.09
CA GLY A 34 -2.76 7.61 -9.64
C GLY A 34 -1.29 7.28 -9.80
N HIS A 35 -0.63 7.85 -10.81
CA HIS A 35 0.81 7.70 -11.03
C HIS A 35 1.56 8.29 -9.85
N ARG A 36 2.21 7.41 -9.06
CA ARG A 36 2.91 7.71 -7.80
C ARG A 36 2.01 8.32 -6.71
N GLY A 37 0.73 7.99 -6.73
CA GLY A 37 -0.31 8.61 -5.90
C GLY A 37 -1.03 9.74 -6.63
N ASN A 38 -1.23 10.88 -5.96
CA ASN A 38 -1.72 12.12 -6.57
C ASN A 38 -0.66 13.24 -6.42
N PRO A 39 0.37 13.28 -7.29
CA PRO A 39 1.47 14.22 -7.21
C PRO A 39 1.06 15.69 -7.41
N ALA A 40 -0.14 15.93 -7.95
CA ALA A 40 -0.69 17.28 -8.06
C ALA A 40 -1.05 17.88 -6.69
N GLU A 41 -1.40 17.04 -5.71
CA GLU A 41 -1.90 17.47 -4.40
C GLU A 41 -0.92 17.22 -3.24
N ALA A 42 -0.06 16.20 -3.34
CA ALA A 42 0.95 15.89 -2.33
C ALA A 42 2.18 15.21 -2.95
N PRO A 43 3.37 15.29 -2.32
CA PRO A 43 4.61 14.75 -2.87
C PRO A 43 4.47 13.28 -3.29
N GLU A 44 4.90 12.96 -4.51
CA GLU A 44 4.83 11.62 -5.08
C GLU A 44 5.43 10.54 -4.18
N ASN A 45 4.96 9.29 -4.31
CA ASN A 45 5.51 8.14 -3.59
C ASN A 45 5.47 8.30 -2.04
N THR A 46 4.54 9.10 -1.52
CA THR A 46 4.31 9.28 -0.07
C THR A 46 2.94 8.81 0.37
N MET A 47 2.80 8.46 1.65
CA MET A 47 1.51 8.13 2.26
C MET A 47 0.49 9.27 2.15
N ALA A 48 0.93 10.53 2.12
CA ALA A 48 0.04 11.67 1.92
C ALA A 48 -0.58 11.66 0.51
N SER A 49 0.24 11.39 -0.50
CA SER A 49 -0.20 11.27 -1.90
C SER A 49 -1.11 10.07 -2.12
N PHE A 50 -0.81 8.93 -1.48
CA PHE A 50 -1.65 7.73 -1.54
C PHE A 50 -3.01 7.93 -0.87
N ARG A 51 -3.05 8.55 0.30
CA ARG A 51 -4.31 8.88 0.97
C ARG A 51 -5.15 9.83 0.13
N ASN A 52 -4.53 10.86 -0.43
CA ASN A 52 -5.23 11.80 -1.30
C ASN A 52 -5.79 11.11 -2.56
N ALA A 53 -5.03 10.22 -3.21
CA ALA A 53 -5.51 9.44 -4.34
C ALA A 53 -6.73 8.58 -3.99
N MET A 54 -6.71 7.92 -2.83
CA MET A 54 -7.87 7.15 -2.33
C MET A 54 -9.08 8.05 -2.08
N GLU A 55 -8.89 9.19 -1.42
CA GLU A 55 -9.95 10.17 -1.12
C GLU A 55 -10.53 10.80 -2.40
N ALA A 56 -9.71 10.97 -3.43
CA ALA A 56 -10.11 11.43 -4.75
C ALA A 56 -10.87 10.36 -5.56
N GLY A 57 -11.03 9.14 -5.03
CA GLY A 57 -11.81 8.08 -5.65
C GLY A 57 -11.09 7.41 -6.83
N LEU A 58 -9.76 7.46 -6.86
CA LEU A 58 -8.99 6.74 -7.86
C LEU A 58 -9.15 5.23 -7.65
N ASP A 59 -9.05 4.51 -8.76
CA ASP A 59 -9.22 3.07 -8.85
C ASP A 59 -8.00 2.30 -8.36
N MET A 60 -6.82 2.88 -8.56
CA MET A 60 -5.53 2.27 -8.28
C MET A 60 -4.50 3.35 -7.91
N ILE A 61 -3.45 2.93 -7.23
CA ILE A 61 -2.25 3.73 -6.96
C ILE A 61 -1.09 2.97 -7.60
N GLU A 62 -0.37 3.66 -8.47
CA GLU A 62 0.92 3.21 -8.96
C GLU A 62 2.02 3.78 -8.06
N LEU A 63 3.12 3.04 -7.89
CA LEU A 63 4.26 3.44 -7.08
C LEU A 63 5.54 2.81 -7.62
N ASP A 64 6.65 3.51 -7.43
CA ASP A 64 7.97 3.03 -7.81
C ASP A 64 8.67 2.36 -6.62
N ILE A 65 9.23 1.16 -6.84
CA ILE A 65 10.04 0.45 -5.83
C ILE A 65 11.51 0.49 -6.23
N GLN A 66 12.38 0.76 -5.26
CA GLN A 66 13.83 0.67 -5.37
C GLN A 66 14.41 -0.18 -4.23
N MET A 67 15.68 -0.56 -4.35
CA MET A 67 16.45 -1.23 -3.30
C MET A 67 17.48 -0.26 -2.72
N SER A 68 17.48 -0.11 -1.40
CA SER A 68 18.46 0.71 -0.67
C SER A 68 19.84 0.04 -0.61
N GLY A 69 20.85 0.78 -0.16
CA GLY A 69 22.22 0.27 -0.05
C GLY A 69 22.39 -0.87 0.96
N ASP A 70 21.50 -0.98 1.94
CA ASP A 70 21.41 -2.08 2.91
C ASP A 70 20.47 -3.22 2.47
N GLY A 71 19.90 -3.14 1.27
CA GLY A 71 19.11 -4.22 0.66
C GLY A 71 17.61 -4.21 1.00
N GLU A 72 17.12 -3.16 1.65
CA GLU A 72 15.70 -2.98 1.96
C GLU A 72 14.93 -2.37 0.78
N LEU A 73 13.65 -2.69 0.65
CA LEU A 73 12.80 -2.08 -0.37
C LEU A 73 12.31 -0.70 0.09
N VAL A 74 12.41 0.29 -0.79
CA VAL A 74 11.94 1.66 -0.57
C VAL A 74 11.04 2.12 -1.71
N ILE A 75 10.12 3.03 -1.42
CA ILE A 75 9.25 3.64 -2.42
C ILE A 75 9.87 4.98 -2.82
N MET A 76 10.34 5.09 -4.06
CA MET A 76 11.05 6.27 -4.57
C MET A 76 11.18 6.21 -6.09
N HIS A 77 11.03 7.37 -6.74
CA HIS A 77 11.44 7.55 -8.12
C HIS A 77 12.86 8.15 -8.19
N ILE A 78 13.68 7.65 -9.12
CA ILE A 78 15.09 8.07 -9.28
C ILE A 78 15.19 9.31 -10.17
#